data_AF-A0A4P8XTN4-F1
#
_entry.id   AF-A0A4P8XTN4-F1
#
_cell.length_a   1.000
_cell.length_b   1.000
_cell.length_c   1.000
_cell.angle_alpha   90.00
_cell.angle_beta   90.00
_cell.angle_gamma   90.00
#
_symmetry.space_group_name_H-M   'P 1'
#
loop_
_entity.id
_entity.type
_entity.pdbx_description
1 polymer ?
#
loop_
_entity_poly.entity_id
_entity_poly.type
_entity_poly.pdbx_seq_one_letter_code
_entity_poly.pdbx_strand_id
1 'polypeptide(L)'
;MKKLVTILLAGLMCGTILAGCGNSEDPKQVLKGYSDSETYSDGDDNSTQQDFSKYTYDKSYDSKFGKDENYTKVTSKNKEEISGYFQDFDTWGTTSSFSDHYDFKTDMITEGDYYCIADENVNVSSVGQRKAVKIYHKYSVYYYDTESHTLYYIHNNLNES
;
A
#
# COMPACT_ATOMS: atom_id res chain seq x y z
N MET A 1 14.72 51.79 25.63
CA MET A 1 15.81 51.09 24.89
C MET A 1 15.35 49.68 24.58
N LYS A 2 15.47 49.27 23.32
CA LYS A 2 15.04 47.96 22.78
C LYS A 2 15.95 46.82 23.25
N LYS A 3 15.37 45.62 23.41
CA LYS A 3 15.77 44.30 22.86
C LYS A 3 15.05 43.21 23.68
N LEU A 4 13.96 42.62 23.19
CA LEU A 4 13.84 41.50 22.23
C LEU A 4 14.27 40.13 22.78
N VAL A 5 13.26 39.24 22.80
CA VAL A 5 13.28 37.82 22.38
C VAL A 5 13.73 36.77 23.41
N THR A 6 12.80 35.87 23.73
CA THR A 6 13.04 34.41 23.65
C THR A 6 11.73 33.73 23.20
N ILE A 7 11.83 32.89 22.16
CA ILE A 7 10.77 32.15 21.46
C ILE A 7 10.92 30.64 21.80
N LEU A 8 9.90 29.84 21.47
CA LEU A 8 9.82 28.38 21.23
C LEU A 8 9.25 27.56 22.40
N LEU A 9 8.37 26.58 22.23
CA LEU A 9 8.07 25.72 21.07
C LEU A 9 6.55 25.56 20.85
N ALA A 10 6.08 25.79 19.62
CA ALA A 10 4.90 25.13 19.09
C ALA A 10 5.42 23.93 18.29
N GLY A 11 5.14 22.71 18.74
CA GLY A 11 5.45 21.48 18.02
C GLY A 11 4.52 21.33 16.84
N LEU A 12 4.89 21.91 15.71
CA LEU A 12 4.29 21.63 14.41
C LEU A 12 4.85 20.28 13.95
N MET A 13 4.15 19.18 14.26
CA MET A 13 4.32 17.94 13.49
C MET A 13 3.75 18.20 12.10
N CYS A 14 4.56 18.81 11.24
CA CYS A 14 4.36 18.73 9.81
C CYS A 14 4.62 17.28 9.42
N GLY A 15 3.55 16.46 9.39
CA GLY A 15 3.51 15.33 8.48
C GLY A 15 3.85 15.88 7.10
N THR A 16 5.03 15.55 6.59
CA THR A 16 5.44 15.95 5.26
C THR A 16 4.55 15.19 4.30
N ILE A 17 3.46 15.82 3.85
CA ILE A 17 2.76 15.41 2.64
C ILE A 17 3.75 15.66 1.51
N LEU A 18 4.60 14.67 1.24
CA LEU A 18 5.41 14.64 0.04
C LEU A 18 4.44 14.35 -1.10
N ALA A 19 3.77 15.40 -1.58
CA ALA A 19 3.23 15.41 -2.92
C ALA A 19 4.44 15.34 -3.87
N GLY A 20 4.91 14.12 -4.12
CA GLY A 20 6.10 13.83 -4.91
C GLY A 20 5.85 14.22 -6.37
N CYS A 21 6.15 15.46 -6.74
CA CYS A 21 6.42 15.80 -8.13
C CYS A 21 7.82 15.29 -8.51
N GLY A 22 7.93 13.99 -8.78
CA GLY A 22 9.09 13.36 -9.38
C GLY A 22 8.67 12.65 -10.66
N ASN A 23 9.36 12.90 -11.78
CA ASN A 23 9.15 12.18 -13.04
C ASN A 23 9.69 10.73 -12.96
N SER A 24 9.25 9.94 -11.98
CA SER A 24 9.31 8.49 -12.05
C SER A 24 8.03 8.03 -12.76
N GLU A 25 8.14 7.23 -13.81
CA GLU A 25 6.96 6.56 -14.31
C GLU A 25 6.40 5.67 -13.19
N ASP A 26 5.12 5.85 -12.87
CA ASP A 26 4.44 4.98 -11.91
C ASP A 26 4.62 3.51 -12.34
N PRO A 27 4.71 2.57 -11.38
CA PRO A 27 4.78 1.14 -11.69
C PRO A 27 3.68 0.74 -12.68
N LYS A 28 3.95 -0.20 -13.59
CA LYS A 28 2.98 -0.62 -14.63
C LYS A 28 1.64 -1.10 -14.06
N GLN A 29 1.61 -1.52 -12.79
CA GLN A 29 0.42 -1.94 -12.05
C GLN A 29 -0.48 -0.76 -11.68
N VAL A 30 0.04 0.46 -11.62
CA VAL A 30 -0.74 1.68 -11.39
C VAL A 30 -1.23 2.20 -12.74
N LEU A 31 -2.54 2.04 -13.00
CA LEU A 31 -3.14 2.51 -14.24
C LEU A 31 -3.11 4.05 -14.30
N LYS A 32 -2.69 4.64 -15.42
CA LYS A 32 -2.70 6.10 -15.56
C LYS A 32 -4.13 6.66 -15.50
N GLY A 33 -4.31 7.80 -14.85
CA GLY A 33 -5.57 8.57 -14.80
C GLY A 33 -6.36 8.47 -13.49
N TYR A 34 -5.68 8.18 -12.38
CA TYR A 34 -6.19 8.46 -11.04
C TYR A 34 -6.38 9.98 -10.86
N SER A 35 -7.36 10.36 -10.03
CA SER A 35 -7.67 11.75 -9.69
C SER A 35 -6.85 12.27 -8.52
N ASP A 36 -6.40 11.38 -7.64
CA ASP A 36 -5.64 11.70 -6.45
C ASP A 36 -4.74 10.53 -6.05
N SER A 37 -3.66 10.83 -5.33
CA SER A 37 -2.74 9.83 -4.82
C SER A 37 -2.05 10.27 -3.54
N GLU A 38 -1.88 9.33 -2.61
CA GLU A 38 -1.10 9.51 -1.38
C GLU A 38 -0.05 8.40 -1.27
N THR A 39 1.17 8.73 -0.86
CA THR A 39 2.25 7.76 -0.67
C THR A 39 2.99 8.02 0.63
N TYR A 40 3.23 6.94 1.36
CA TYR A 40 3.84 6.92 2.67
C TYR A 40 4.90 5.81 2.73
N SER A 41 5.97 6.06 3.47
CA SER A 41 7.05 5.10 3.69
C SER A 41 7.47 5.14 5.15
N ASP A 42 7.81 3.99 5.70
CA ASP A 42 8.43 3.83 7.00
C ASP A 42 9.67 2.93 6.91
N GLY A 43 10.68 3.23 7.71
CA GLY A 43 11.99 2.58 7.66
C GLY A 43 12.97 3.15 6.61
N ASP A 44 14.16 2.55 6.55
CA ASP A 44 15.24 2.89 5.61
C ASP A 44 16.01 1.64 5.13
N ASP A 45 17.04 1.83 4.30
CA ASP A 45 17.87 0.76 3.72
C ASP A 45 18.53 -0.17 4.75
N ASN A 46 18.64 0.23 6.02
CA ASN A 46 19.22 -0.56 7.10
C ASN A 46 18.17 -1.13 8.05
N SER A 47 16.88 -0.92 7.79
CA SER A 47 15.77 -1.46 8.59
C SER A 47 14.76 -2.18 7.71
N THR A 48 13.71 -2.72 8.35
CA THR A 48 12.50 -3.08 7.61
C THR A 48 11.95 -1.83 6.93
N GLN A 49 11.72 -1.91 5.62
CA GLN A 49 11.09 -0.86 4.82
C GLN A 49 9.66 -1.27 4.48
N GLN A 50 8.73 -0.33 4.66
CA GLN A 50 7.32 -0.52 4.40
C GLN A 50 6.78 0.70 3.66
N ASP A 51 6.19 0.46 2.50
CA ASP A 51 5.55 1.52 1.73
C ASP A 51 4.05 1.28 1.66
N PHE A 52 3.28 2.35 1.73
CA PHE A 52 1.83 2.35 1.56
C PHE A 52 1.45 3.47 0.59
N SER A 53 0.71 3.14 -0.46
CA SER A 53 0.13 4.15 -1.34
C SER A 53 -1.35 3.90 -1.59
N LYS A 54 -2.06 4.99 -1.89
CA LYS A 54 -3.46 4.99 -2.33
C LYS A 54 -3.55 5.77 -3.62
N TYR A 55 -4.33 5.28 -4.57
CA TYR A 55 -4.65 5.97 -5.81
C TYR A 55 -6.17 5.93 -6.03
N THR A 56 -6.79 7.10 -6.10
CA THR A 56 -8.24 7.23 -6.26
C THR A 56 -8.61 7.32 -7.73
N TYR A 57 -9.56 6.51 -8.18
CA TYR A 57 -10.01 6.49 -9.57
C TYR A 57 -11.49 6.86 -9.71
N ASP A 58 -11.84 7.21 -10.95
CA ASP A 58 -13.23 7.29 -11.36
C ASP A 58 -13.80 5.88 -11.59
N LYS A 59 -15.08 5.65 -11.28
CA LYS A 59 -15.76 4.35 -11.41
C LYS A 59 -15.57 3.67 -12.78
N SER A 60 -15.35 4.45 -13.82
CA SER A 60 -15.05 3.94 -15.16
C SER A 60 -13.83 2.99 -15.22
N TYR A 61 -12.93 3.05 -14.22
CA TYR A 61 -11.73 2.22 -14.11
C TYR A 61 -12.00 0.79 -13.64
N ASP A 62 -13.15 0.48 -13.02
CA ASP A 62 -13.50 -0.89 -12.62
C ASP A 62 -13.37 -1.85 -13.80
N SER A 63 -13.86 -1.43 -14.96
CA SER A 63 -13.79 -2.21 -16.21
C SER A 63 -12.38 -2.29 -16.81
N LYS A 64 -11.48 -1.38 -16.45
CA LYS A 64 -10.08 -1.35 -16.91
C LYS A 64 -9.25 -2.32 -16.08
N PHE A 65 -9.36 -2.29 -14.75
CA PHE A 65 -8.74 -3.29 -13.88
C PHE A 65 -9.20 -4.70 -14.22
N GLY A 66 -10.49 -4.89 -14.53
CA GLY A 66 -11.00 -6.19 -14.97
C GLY A 66 -10.53 -6.68 -16.35
N LYS A 67 -9.84 -5.85 -17.13
CA LYS A 67 -9.26 -6.21 -18.45
C LYS A 67 -7.73 -6.21 -18.43
N ASP A 68 -7.11 -5.72 -17.36
CA ASP A 68 -5.67 -5.63 -17.25
C ASP A 68 -5.08 -7.02 -16.94
N GLU A 69 -4.07 -7.43 -17.68
CA GLU A 69 -3.48 -8.76 -17.57
C GLU A 69 -2.67 -8.97 -16.28
N ASN A 70 -2.26 -7.90 -15.61
CA ASN A 70 -1.53 -8.00 -14.34
C ASN A 70 -2.49 -8.26 -13.16
N TYR A 71 -3.79 -8.04 -13.35
CA TYR A 71 -4.78 -8.12 -12.27
C TYR A 71 -5.57 -9.42 -12.31
N THR A 72 -5.70 -10.02 -11.15
CA THR A 72 -6.55 -11.19 -10.91
C THR A 72 -7.79 -10.75 -10.14
N LYS A 73 -8.96 -11.25 -10.55
CA LYS A 73 -10.21 -11.01 -9.83
C LYS A 73 -10.24 -11.79 -8.52
N VAL A 74 -10.67 -11.16 -7.44
CA VAL A 74 -10.92 -11.80 -6.16
C VAL A 74 -12.18 -12.67 -6.28
N THR A 75 -12.04 -13.91 -5.81
CA THR A 75 -13.07 -14.94 -5.76
C THR A 75 -13.03 -15.61 -4.39
N SER A 76 -14.10 -16.30 -4.01
CA SER A 76 -14.10 -17.16 -2.81
C SER A 76 -12.90 -18.13 -2.72
N LYS A 77 -12.30 -18.53 -3.84
CA LYS A 77 -11.17 -19.48 -3.88
C LYS A 77 -9.82 -18.86 -3.52
N ASN A 78 -9.59 -17.60 -3.87
CA ASN A 78 -8.29 -16.92 -3.66
C ASN A 78 -8.36 -15.82 -2.59
N LYS A 79 -9.56 -15.50 -2.07
CA LYS A 79 -9.75 -14.49 -1.03
C LYS A 79 -8.87 -14.69 0.19
N GLU A 80 -8.84 -15.91 0.72
CA GLU A 80 -8.03 -16.25 1.90
C GLU A 80 -6.53 -16.07 1.64
N GLU A 81 -6.08 -16.39 0.42
CA GLU A 81 -4.69 -16.26 0.00
C GLU A 81 -4.27 -14.78 -0.07
N ILE A 82 -5.07 -13.94 -0.74
CA ILE A 82 -4.76 -12.51 -0.87
C ILE A 82 -4.81 -11.79 0.49
N SER A 83 -5.76 -12.14 1.37
CA SER A 83 -5.80 -11.61 2.74
C SER A 83 -4.51 -11.88 3.52
N GLY A 84 -3.82 -12.99 3.23
CA GLY A 84 -2.55 -13.33 3.87
C GLY A 84 -1.41 -12.33 3.62
N TYR A 85 -1.41 -11.59 2.51
CA TYR A 85 -0.38 -10.57 2.21
C TYR A 85 -0.55 -9.28 3.00
N PHE A 86 -1.79 -8.98 3.41
CA PHE A 86 -2.14 -7.75 4.10
C PHE A 86 -2.24 -7.94 5.62
N GLN A 87 -2.40 -9.16 6.13
CA GLN A 87 -2.63 -9.39 7.56
C GLN A 87 -1.52 -8.83 8.47
N ASP A 88 -0.25 -9.05 8.10
CA ASP A 88 0.87 -8.50 8.87
C ASP A 88 1.07 -7.01 8.61
N PHE A 89 0.75 -6.55 7.38
CA PHE A 89 0.74 -5.14 7.04
C PHE A 89 -0.34 -4.36 7.81
N ASP A 90 -1.48 -4.96 8.17
CA ASP A 90 -2.49 -4.32 9.03
C ASP A 90 -1.91 -3.96 10.41
N THR A 91 -1.12 -4.86 10.98
CA THR A 91 -0.45 -4.62 12.26
C THR A 91 0.61 -3.52 12.11
N TRP A 92 1.39 -3.56 11.04
CA TRP A 92 2.42 -2.56 10.80
C TRP A 92 1.87 -1.19 10.42
N GLY A 93 0.95 -1.12 9.47
CA GLY A 93 0.30 0.11 9.04
C GLY A 93 -0.41 0.83 10.19
N THR A 94 -0.86 0.12 11.23
CA THR A 94 -1.45 0.76 12.43
C THR A 94 -0.43 1.17 13.50
N THR A 95 0.85 0.83 13.33
CA THR A 95 1.94 1.17 14.27
C THR A 95 3.08 1.97 13.62
N SER A 96 3.01 2.17 12.30
CA SER A 96 3.99 2.92 11.51
C SER A 96 3.90 4.42 11.72
N SER A 97 4.91 5.14 11.23
CA SER A 97 4.93 6.60 11.18
C SER A 97 3.80 7.23 10.36
N PHE A 98 3.14 6.45 9.49
CA PHE A 98 2.00 6.87 8.67
C PHE A 98 0.65 6.32 9.15
N SER A 99 0.57 5.81 10.38
CA SER A 99 -0.63 5.15 10.91
C SER A 99 -1.91 5.99 10.86
N ASP A 100 -1.82 7.31 10.99
CA ASP A 100 -2.96 8.23 10.86
C ASP A 100 -3.54 8.28 9.43
N HIS A 101 -2.80 7.80 8.44
CA HIS A 101 -3.19 7.77 7.03
C HIS A 101 -3.55 6.35 6.53
N TYR A 102 -3.28 5.32 7.35
CA TYR A 102 -3.53 3.92 7.00
C TYR A 102 -4.99 3.53 7.26
N ASP A 103 -5.76 3.39 6.18
CA ASP A 103 -7.20 3.08 6.21
C ASP A 103 -7.52 1.68 5.65
N PHE A 104 -6.55 0.97 5.07
CA PHE A 104 -6.77 -0.39 4.57
C PHE A 104 -6.93 -1.38 5.73
N LYS A 105 -7.82 -2.36 5.55
CA LYS A 105 -8.04 -3.48 6.48
C LYS A 105 -8.31 -4.74 5.67
N THR A 106 -7.79 -5.88 6.12
CA THR A 106 -7.98 -7.17 5.45
C THR A 106 -9.44 -7.59 5.25
N ASP A 107 -10.37 -7.10 6.07
CA ASP A 107 -11.81 -7.37 5.95
C ASP A 107 -12.48 -6.57 4.81
N MET A 108 -11.83 -5.52 4.29
CA MET A 108 -12.22 -4.80 3.07
C MET A 108 -12.04 -5.64 1.81
N ILE A 109 -11.38 -6.81 1.90
CA ILE A 109 -11.18 -7.67 0.74
C ILE A 109 -12.50 -8.31 0.34
N THR A 110 -13.07 -7.99 -0.83
CA THR A 110 -14.36 -8.52 -1.28
C THR A 110 -14.31 -9.28 -2.60
N GLU A 111 -15.26 -10.21 -2.80
CA GLU A 111 -15.38 -10.91 -4.09
C GLU A 111 -15.90 -9.94 -5.15
N GLY A 112 -15.16 -9.80 -6.25
CA GLY A 112 -15.47 -8.77 -7.25
C GLY A 112 -14.30 -7.84 -7.51
N ASP A 113 -13.49 -7.61 -6.48
CA ASP A 113 -12.32 -6.73 -6.50
C ASP A 113 -11.15 -7.34 -7.28
N TYR A 114 -10.06 -6.59 -7.41
CA TYR A 114 -8.92 -6.99 -8.22
C TYR A 114 -7.62 -6.83 -7.45
N TYR A 115 -6.69 -7.77 -7.63
CA TYR A 115 -5.37 -7.69 -7.01
C TYR A 115 -4.25 -8.05 -7.98
N CYS A 116 -3.06 -7.53 -7.72
CA CYS A 116 -1.83 -7.89 -8.42
C CYS A 116 -0.73 -8.11 -7.39
N ILE A 117 -0.04 -9.25 -7.48
CA ILE A 117 1.19 -9.49 -6.72
C ILE A 117 2.33 -9.24 -7.70
N ALA A 118 3.10 -8.18 -7.46
CA ALA A 118 4.08 -7.68 -8.42
C ALA A 118 5.46 -8.35 -8.34
N ASP A 119 5.66 -9.24 -7.37
CA ASP A 119 6.94 -9.94 -7.21
C ASP A 119 6.94 -11.30 -7.95
N GLU A 120 7.84 -11.42 -8.92
CA GLU A 120 7.95 -12.54 -9.86
C GLU A 120 8.44 -13.85 -9.20
N ASN A 121 9.00 -13.78 -7.99
CA ASN A 121 9.51 -14.95 -7.26
C ASN A 121 8.47 -15.56 -6.30
N VAL A 122 7.27 -15.01 -6.25
CA VAL A 122 6.19 -15.48 -5.39
C VAL A 122 5.47 -16.66 -6.05
N ASN A 123 5.84 -17.88 -5.66
CA ASN A 123 5.08 -19.08 -6.03
C ASN A 123 3.77 -19.14 -5.21
N VAL A 124 2.71 -18.56 -5.78
CA VAL A 124 1.34 -18.45 -5.26
C VAL A 124 0.70 -19.78 -4.80
N SER A 125 1.15 -20.93 -5.30
CA SER A 125 0.53 -22.23 -5.00
C SER A 125 0.70 -22.75 -3.55
N SER A 126 1.42 -22.01 -2.69
CA SER A 126 1.85 -22.49 -1.35
C SER A 126 1.43 -21.60 -0.17
N VAL A 127 0.69 -20.51 -0.41
CA VAL A 127 0.40 -19.49 0.61
C VAL A 127 -0.92 -19.79 1.32
N GLY A 128 -0.86 -20.57 2.41
CA GLY A 128 -1.95 -20.64 3.40
C GLY A 128 -1.91 -19.46 4.38
N GLN A 129 -2.99 -19.30 5.16
CA GLN A 129 -3.40 -18.19 6.07
C GLN A 129 -2.34 -17.38 6.88
N ARG A 130 -1.04 -17.73 6.89
CA ARG A 130 0.02 -17.05 7.66
C ARG A 130 1.40 -17.05 6.99
N LYS A 131 1.48 -17.16 5.67
CA LYS A 131 2.73 -17.51 4.97
C LYS A 131 3.35 -16.41 4.12
N ALA A 132 2.67 -15.32 3.79
CA ALA A 132 3.28 -14.29 2.95
C ALA A 132 4.54 -13.69 3.60
N VAL A 133 4.44 -13.21 4.85
CA VAL A 133 5.58 -12.66 5.60
C VAL A 133 6.63 -13.69 5.99
N LYS A 134 6.23 -14.92 6.34
CA LYS A 134 7.19 -15.99 6.70
C LYS A 134 7.93 -16.61 5.51
N ILE A 135 7.48 -16.35 4.28
CA ILE A 135 8.08 -16.91 3.06
C ILE A 135 8.75 -15.80 2.23
N TYR A 136 8.22 -14.59 2.25
CA TYR A 136 8.68 -13.48 1.45
C TYR A 136 9.13 -12.34 2.35
N HIS A 137 10.45 -12.25 2.53
CA HIS A 137 11.05 -11.08 3.18
C HIS A 137 10.83 -9.81 2.35
N LYS A 138 10.58 -9.93 1.06
CA LYS A 138 10.28 -8.80 0.18
C LYS A 138 9.09 -9.13 -0.71
N TYR A 139 8.09 -8.26 -0.76
CA TYR A 139 6.96 -8.38 -1.67
C TYR A 139 6.26 -7.04 -1.90
N SER A 140 5.52 -6.97 -3.01
CA SER A 140 4.64 -5.85 -3.36
C SER A 140 3.28 -6.37 -3.77
N VAL A 141 2.22 -5.84 -3.18
CA VAL A 141 0.83 -6.18 -3.52
C VAL A 141 0.03 -4.93 -3.80
N TYR A 142 -0.78 -5.02 -4.85
CA TYR A 142 -1.76 -4.03 -5.25
C TYR A 142 -3.15 -4.62 -5.07
N TYR A 143 -4.06 -3.84 -4.51
CA TYR A 143 -5.46 -4.22 -4.29
C TYR A 143 -6.38 -3.08 -4.72
N TYR A 144 -7.20 -3.31 -5.73
CA TYR A 144 -8.19 -2.36 -6.21
C TYR A 144 -9.56 -2.72 -5.63
N ASP A 145 -10.04 -1.85 -4.76
CA ASP A 145 -11.40 -1.90 -4.20
C ASP A 145 -12.39 -1.26 -5.17
N THR A 146 -13.34 -2.04 -5.67
CA THR A 146 -14.37 -1.58 -6.60
C THR A 146 -15.48 -0.78 -5.92
N GLU A 147 -15.61 -0.82 -4.60
CA GLU A 147 -16.60 -0.03 -3.86
C GLU A 147 -16.12 1.42 -3.68
N SER A 148 -14.88 1.61 -3.22
CA SER A 148 -14.27 2.94 -3.05
C SER A 148 -13.58 3.48 -4.32
N HIS A 149 -13.38 2.65 -5.34
CA HIS A 149 -12.58 2.96 -6.54
C HIS A 149 -11.13 3.35 -6.21
N THR A 150 -10.56 2.72 -5.18
CA THR A 150 -9.21 3.01 -4.68
C THR A 150 -8.29 1.83 -4.94
N LEU A 151 -7.12 2.11 -5.53
CA LEU A 151 -6.01 1.17 -5.58
C LEU A 151 -5.12 1.38 -4.36
N TYR A 152 -5.05 0.37 -3.53
CA TYR A 152 -4.11 0.28 -2.42
C TYR A 152 -2.85 -0.44 -2.87
N TYR A 153 -1.70 0.07 -2.46
CA TYR A 153 -0.40 -0.53 -2.66
C TYR A 153 0.27 -0.72 -1.30
N ILE A 154 0.84 -1.90 -1.10
CA ILE A 154 1.76 -2.16 0.00
C ILE A 154 3.08 -2.70 -0.56
N HIS A 155 4.18 -2.18 -0.05
CA HIS A 155 5.50 -2.78 -0.17
C HIS A 155 5.95 -3.24 1.20
N ASN A 156 6.59 -4.41 1.22
CA ASN A 156 7.28 -4.86 2.40
C ASN A 156 8.67 -5.36 2.01
N ASN A 157 9.66 -4.96 2.80
CA ASN A 157 11.03 -5.42 2.72
C ASN A 157 11.55 -5.58 4.15
N LEU A 158 11.35 -6.77 4.70
CA LEU A 158 11.76 -7.19 6.03
C LEU A 158 13.27 -7.42 6.05
N ASN A 159 13.96 -6.61 6.86
CA ASN A 159 15.35 -6.83 7.17
C ASN A 159 15.42 -7.60 8.50
N GLU A 160 15.54 -8.93 8.45
CA GLU A 160 15.80 -9.73 9.65
C GLU A 160 17.26 -9.54 10.05
N SER A 161 17.53 -8.62 10.98
CA SER A 161 18.82 -8.47 11.65
C SER A 161 19.03 -9.51 12.75
#